data_AF-A0A7S0RGK0-F1
#
_entry.id   AF-A0A7S0RGK0-F1
#
_cell.length_a   1.000
_cell.length_b   1.000
_cell.length_c   1.000
_cell.angle_alpha   90.00
_cell.angle_beta   90.00
_cell.angle_gamma   90.00
#
_symmetry.space_group_name_H-M   'P 1'
#
loop_
_entity.id
_entity.type
_entity.pdbx_description
1 polymer ?
#
loop_
_entity_poly.entity_id
_entity_poly.type
_entity_poly.pdbx_seq_one_letter_code
_entity_poly.pdbx_strand_id
1 'polypeptide(L)'
;CHFDDWEVTQEPNELDPGYLDGAAARIDALRKGDLSVSWVDTAGTPLQPGHILSLTLTQSQHAFSFGSALRPDDLAGEELQWYLTTTASMFNAMVPENRFKWPAYEPQQGMYQAGYDALAGPTYLGFADQ
;
A
#
# COMPACT_ATOMS: atom_id res chain seq x y z
N CYS A 1 -33.80 -6.77 26.23
CA CYS A 1 -32.67 -5.83 26.12
C CYS A 1 -32.66 -5.39 24.67
N HIS A 2 -33.25 -4.25 24.34
CA HIS A 2 -33.22 -3.71 22.98
C HIS A 2 -31.84 -3.08 22.76
N PHE A 3 -31.18 -3.43 21.66
CA PHE A 3 -29.88 -2.90 21.25
C PHE A 3 -30.05 -1.75 20.23
N ASP A 4 -31.15 -1.00 20.30
CA ASP A 4 -31.61 -0.12 19.20
C ASP A 4 -31.52 1.40 19.49
N ASP A 5 -30.85 1.83 20.56
CA ASP A 5 -30.77 3.26 20.94
C ASP A 5 -29.46 3.91 20.46
N TRP A 6 -29.11 3.77 19.17
CA TRP A 6 -27.96 4.48 18.60
C TRP A 6 -28.44 5.44 17.52
N GLU A 7 -28.18 6.74 17.71
CA GLU A 7 -28.38 7.76 16.70
C GLU A 7 -27.05 8.02 15.98
N VAL A 8 -27.03 7.83 14.67
CA VAL A 8 -25.88 8.22 13.84
C VAL A 8 -25.93 9.74 13.71
N THR A 9 -25.08 10.44 14.45
CA THR A 9 -25.00 11.92 14.42
C THR A 9 -24.13 12.45 13.29
N GLN A 10 -23.38 11.58 12.59
CA GLN A 10 -22.54 11.96 11.46
C GLN A 10 -22.28 10.74 10.55
N GLU A 11 -22.51 10.90 9.25
CA GLU A 11 -22.16 9.90 8.23
C GLU A 11 -20.64 9.92 7.99
N PRO A 12 -19.92 8.77 7.93
CA PRO A 12 -18.46 8.72 7.81
C PRO A 12 -17.86 9.35 6.54
N ASN A 13 -18.70 9.70 5.55
CA ASN A 13 -18.27 10.10 4.21
C ASN A 13 -18.54 11.56 3.86
N GLU A 14 -19.15 12.36 4.74
CA GLU A 14 -19.11 13.82 4.59
C GLU A 14 -17.86 14.33 5.31
N LEU A 15 -16.72 14.26 4.62
CA LEU A 15 -15.54 14.98 5.09
C LEU A 15 -15.93 16.45 5.24
N ASP A 16 -15.99 16.93 6.48
CA ASP A 16 -16.29 18.32 6.81
C ASP A 16 -15.50 19.23 5.85
N PRO A 17 -16.18 20.10 5.06
CA PRO A 17 -15.51 21.03 4.17
C PRO A 17 -14.39 21.82 4.88
N GLY A 18 -14.58 22.17 6.15
CA GLY A 18 -13.55 22.83 6.97
C GLY A 18 -12.35 21.94 7.29
N TYR A 19 -12.56 20.62 7.42
CA TYR A 19 -11.45 19.66 7.50
C TYR A 19 -10.69 19.62 6.18
N LEU A 20 -11.38 19.58 5.03
CA LEU A 20 -10.74 19.53 3.71
C LEU A 20 -9.93 20.79 3.39
N ASP A 21 -10.44 21.98 3.73
CA ASP A 21 -9.81 23.27 3.42
C ASP A 21 -8.38 23.43 3.98
N GLY A 22 -8.06 22.74 5.09
CA GLY A 22 -6.72 22.73 5.68
C GLY A 22 -5.88 21.50 5.38
N ALA A 23 -6.38 20.54 4.58
CA ALA A 23 -5.74 19.23 4.43
C ALA A 23 -4.34 19.31 3.81
N ALA A 24 -4.16 20.14 2.78
CA ALA A 24 -2.87 20.33 2.13
C ALA A 24 -1.82 20.89 3.12
N ALA A 25 -2.17 21.91 3.90
CA ALA A 25 -1.28 22.49 4.90
C ALA A 25 -0.91 21.48 6.00
N ARG A 26 -1.87 20.65 6.44
CA ARG A 26 -1.59 19.57 7.40
C ARG A 26 -0.70 18.48 6.81
N ILE A 27 -0.88 18.11 5.55
CA ILE A 27 0.01 17.16 4.86
C ILE A 27 1.42 17.73 4.81
N ASP A 28 1.57 19.00 4.43
CA ASP A 28 2.88 19.64 4.38
C ASP A 28 3.56 19.68 5.76
N ALA A 29 2.81 20.01 6.81
CA ALA A 29 3.36 20.09 8.16
C ALA A 29 3.64 18.72 8.81
N LEU A 30 2.82 17.70 8.54
CA LEU A 30 2.86 16.42 9.26
C LEU A 30 3.49 15.27 8.45
N ARG A 31 3.57 15.40 7.12
CA ARG A 31 3.96 14.31 6.21
C ARG A 31 5.05 14.69 5.21
N LYS A 32 5.56 15.92 5.25
CA LYS A 32 6.76 16.33 4.50
C LYS A 32 7.87 16.71 5.47
N GLY A 33 9.10 16.65 4.98
CA GLY A 33 10.29 17.08 5.69
C GLY A 33 11.37 17.50 4.71
N ASP A 34 12.27 18.35 5.16
CA ASP A 34 13.37 18.84 4.32
C ASP A 34 14.42 17.74 4.14
N LEU A 35 14.81 17.48 2.89
CA LEU A 35 15.94 16.63 2.55
C LEU A 35 17.06 17.51 1.98
N SER A 36 18.17 17.61 2.72
CA SER A 36 19.38 18.28 2.25
C SER A 36 20.43 17.26 1.84
N VAL A 37 20.93 17.36 0.62
CA VAL A 37 22.02 16.52 0.09
C VAL A 37 23.23 17.41 -0.17
N SER A 38 24.35 17.11 0.48
CA SER A 38 25.63 17.82 0.31
C SER A 38 26.70 16.87 -0.17
N TRP A 39 27.57 17.35 -1.06
CA TRP A 39 28.66 16.57 -1.62
C TRP A 39 29.98 17.15 -1.20
N VAL A 40 30.81 16.32 -0.59
CA VAL A 40 32.14 16.71 -0.11
C VAL A 40 33.19 15.74 -0.66
N ASP A 41 34.40 16.24 -0.85
CA ASP A 41 35.56 15.41 -1.17
C ASP A 41 36.04 14.63 0.07
N THR A 42 37.13 13.87 -0.09
CA THR A 42 37.74 13.09 1.00
C THR A 42 38.32 13.96 2.11
N ALA A 43 38.52 15.26 1.88
CA ALA A 43 38.98 16.24 2.86
C ALA A 43 37.80 17.01 3.52
N GLY A 44 36.55 16.73 3.15
CA GLY A 44 35.37 17.42 3.65
C GLY A 44 35.04 18.74 2.93
N THR A 45 35.73 19.05 1.82
CA THR A 45 35.49 20.27 1.04
C THR A 45 34.29 20.07 0.12
N PRO A 46 33.32 21.00 0.06
CA PRO A 46 32.20 20.92 -0.87
C PRO A 46 32.66 20.78 -2.33
N LEU A 47 32.07 19.83 -3.06
CA LEU A 47 32.33 19.69 -4.49
C LEU A 47 31.77 20.90 -5.25
N GLN A 48 32.51 21.35 -6.26
CA GLN A 48 32.09 22.48 -7.11
C GLN A 48 30.96 22.08 -8.06
N PRO A 49 30.11 23.04 -8.48
CA PRO A 49 29.09 22.80 -9.51
C PRO A 49 29.72 22.20 -10.78
N GLY A 50 29.17 21.09 -11.28
CA GLY A 50 29.67 20.37 -12.46
C GLY A 50 30.53 19.13 -12.17
N HIS A 51 30.93 18.89 -10.92
CA HIS A 51 31.59 17.63 -10.54
C HIS A 51 30.62 16.44 -10.46
N ILE A 52 29.31 16.71 -10.45
CA ILE A 52 28.24 15.72 -10.35
C ILE A 52 27.46 15.76 -11.64
N LEU A 53 27.53 14.66 -12.39
CA LEU A 53 26.87 14.53 -13.69
C LEU A 53 25.46 13.94 -13.56
N SER A 54 25.21 13.14 -12.50
CA SER A 54 23.90 12.58 -12.20
C SER A 54 23.75 12.28 -10.70
N LEU A 55 22.52 12.38 -10.21
CA LEU A 55 22.09 11.95 -8.88
C LEU A 55 20.80 11.14 -9.02
N THR A 56 20.77 9.95 -8.46
CA THR A 56 19.57 9.15 -8.32
C THR A 56 19.31 8.93 -6.84
N LEU A 57 18.13 9.36 -6.39
CA LEU A 57 17.62 9.10 -5.04
C LEU A 57 16.50 8.07 -5.16
N THR A 58 16.64 6.95 -4.46
CA THR A 58 15.61 5.92 -4.40
C THR A 58 15.10 5.84 -2.97
N GLN A 59 13.81 6.07 -2.78
CA GLN A 59 13.16 5.81 -1.50
C GLN A 59 13.05 4.30 -1.31
N SER A 60 13.74 3.74 -0.32
CA SER A 60 13.73 2.30 -0.04
C SER A 60 12.49 1.85 0.72
N GLN A 61 11.95 2.70 1.59
CA GLN A 61 10.78 2.39 2.40
C GLN A 61 9.95 3.65 2.68
N HIS A 62 8.63 3.47 2.75
CA HIS A 62 7.71 4.50 3.23
C HIS A 62 7.48 4.32 4.73
N ALA A 63 7.23 5.41 5.46
CA ALA A 63 6.86 5.35 6.87
C ALA A 63 5.52 4.61 7.11
N PHE A 64 4.70 4.52 6.05
CA PHE A 64 3.45 3.77 6.03
C PHE A 64 3.36 2.99 4.72
N SER A 65 2.77 1.80 4.80
CA SER A 65 2.45 1.00 3.62
C SER A 65 1.46 1.73 2.70
N PHE A 66 1.74 1.72 1.41
CA PHE A 66 0.83 2.17 0.37
C PHE A 66 0.40 0.95 -0.44
N GLY A 67 -0.85 0.54 -0.25
CA GLY A 67 -1.29 -0.79 -0.66
C GLY A 67 -2.64 -0.87 -1.35
N SER A 68 -2.93 -2.07 -1.85
CA SER A 68 -4.18 -2.38 -2.58
C SER A 68 -4.80 -3.71 -2.14
N ALA A 69 -6.11 -3.84 -2.37
CA ALA A 69 -6.82 -5.11 -2.21
C ALA A 69 -6.75 -5.93 -3.51
N LEU A 70 -6.38 -7.20 -3.40
CA LEU A 70 -6.22 -8.14 -4.50
C LEU A 70 -7.44 -9.02 -4.71
N ARG A 71 -7.89 -9.12 -5.96
CA ARG A 71 -8.87 -10.13 -6.40
C ARG A 71 -8.54 -10.68 -7.80
N PRO A 72 -7.45 -11.44 -7.91
CA PRO A 72 -7.04 -12.07 -9.17
C PRO A 72 -7.85 -13.34 -9.52
N ASP A 73 -8.75 -13.81 -8.65
CA ASP A 73 -9.37 -15.14 -8.75
C ASP A 73 -10.16 -15.39 -10.05
N ASP A 74 -10.68 -14.32 -10.64
CA ASP A 74 -11.50 -14.36 -11.86
C ASP A 74 -10.67 -14.05 -13.13
N LEU A 75 -9.36 -13.81 -12.99
CA LEU A 75 -8.45 -13.40 -14.07
C LEU A 75 -7.57 -14.56 -14.55
N ALA A 76 -7.21 -14.57 -15.84
CA ALA A 76 -6.33 -15.57 -16.41
C ALA A 76 -5.44 -15.00 -17.54
N GLY A 77 -4.39 -15.73 -17.88
CA GLY A 77 -3.52 -15.40 -19.02
C GLY A 77 -2.87 -14.02 -18.91
N GLU A 78 -2.92 -13.25 -20.00
CA GLU A 78 -2.32 -11.92 -20.09
C GLU A 78 -2.95 -10.91 -19.13
N GLU A 79 -4.25 -11.03 -18.86
CA GLU A 79 -4.97 -10.12 -17.95
C GLU A 79 -4.48 -10.28 -16.51
N LEU A 80 -4.33 -11.53 -16.05
CA LEU A 80 -3.75 -11.83 -14.73
C LEU A 80 -2.32 -11.29 -14.63
N GLN A 81 -1.50 -11.50 -15.68
CA GLN A 81 -0.12 -11.01 -15.69
C GLN A 81 -0.06 -9.49 -15.62
N TRP A 82 -0.88 -8.78 -16.41
CA TRP A 82 -0.96 -7.32 -16.38
C TRP A 82 -1.41 -6.82 -15.01
N TYR A 83 -2.43 -7.44 -14.42
CA TYR A 83 -2.97 -7.07 -13.11
C TYR A 83 -1.92 -7.19 -12.00
N LEU A 84 -1.22 -8.33 -11.93
CA LEU A 84 -0.16 -8.56 -10.95
C LEU A 84 1.03 -7.61 -11.17
N THR A 85 1.49 -7.44 -12.41
CA THR A 85 2.64 -6.58 -12.73
C THR A 85 2.35 -5.12 -12.42
N THR A 86 1.14 -4.65 -12.74
CA THR A 86 0.72 -3.28 -12.46
C THR A 86 0.55 -3.05 -10.96
N THR A 87 0.04 -4.04 -10.23
CA THR A 87 -0.09 -3.94 -8.78
C THR A 87 1.29 -3.85 -8.10
N ALA A 88 2.26 -4.69 -8.51
CA ALA A 88 3.65 -4.61 -8.01
C ALA A 88 4.34 -3.27 -8.31
N SER A 89 4.06 -2.64 -9.46
CA SER A 89 4.73 -1.39 -9.83
C SER A 89 4.19 -0.17 -9.10
N MET A 90 2.99 -0.25 -8.52
CA MET A 90 2.29 0.88 -7.90
C MET A 90 2.19 0.78 -6.37
N PHE A 91 2.25 -0.42 -5.80
CA PHE A 91 1.97 -0.67 -4.39
C PHE A 91 3.10 -1.43 -3.70
N ASN A 92 3.29 -1.16 -2.40
CA ASN A 92 4.30 -1.82 -1.56
C ASN A 92 3.68 -2.67 -0.43
N ALA A 93 2.35 -2.83 -0.43
CA ALA A 93 1.63 -3.70 0.49
C ALA A 93 0.31 -4.15 -0.12
N MET A 94 -0.13 -5.37 0.20
CA MET A 94 -1.32 -5.95 -0.44
C MET A 94 -2.11 -6.80 0.54
N VAL A 95 -3.43 -6.87 0.33
CA VAL A 95 -4.32 -7.74 1.09
C VAL A 95 -5.25 -8.50 0.14
N PRO A 96 -5.45 -9.82 0.31
CA PRO A 96 -6.50 -10.54 -0.43
C PRO A 96 -7.89 -9.98 -0.10
N GLU A 97 -8.68 -9.61 -1.10
CA GLU A 97 -10.01 -9.02 -0.91
C GLU A 97 -10.94 -9.97 -0.16
N ASN A 98 -10.94 -11.25 -0.56
CA ASN A 98 -11.89 -12.24 -0.05
C ASN A 98 -11.23 -13.51 0.50
N ARG A 99 -9.99 -13.83 0.11
CA ARG A 99 -9.40 -15.14 0.43
C ARG A 99 -9.14 -15.41 1.91
N PHE A 100 -8.96 -14.37 2.72
CA PHE A 100 -8.88 -14.54 4.18
C PHE A 100 -10.24 -14.63 4.88
N LYS A 101 -11.35 -14.41 4.17
CA LYS A 101 -12.69 -14.53 4.77
C LYS A 101 -13.05 -16.00 4.89
N TRP A 102 -13.69 -16.35 6.01
CA TRP A 102 -14.05 -17.74 6.32
C TRP A 102 -14.76 -18.46 5.16
N PRO A 103 -15.81 -17.92 4.51
CA PRO A 103 -16.49 -18.64 3.43
C PRO A 103 -15.59 -18.98 2.23
N ALA A 104 -14.53 -18.20 1.99
CA ALA A 104 -13.57 -18.44 0.92
C ALA A 104 -12.41 -19.34 1.36
N TYR A 105 -12.02 -19.27 2.63
CA TYR A 105 -10.92 -20.05 3.21
C TYR A 105 -11.34 -21.48 3.58
N GLU A 106 -12.47 -21.62 4.26
CA GLU A 106 -13.01 -22.87 4.77
C GLU A 106 -14.55 -22.86 4.59
N PRO A 107 -15.06 -23.14 3.38
CA PRO A 107 -16.50 -23.07 3.07
C PRO A 107 -17.35 -24.05 3.88
N GLN A 108 -16.74 -25.12 4.39
CA GLN A 108 -17.34 -26.07 5.32
C GLN A 108 -16.26 -26.47 6.33
N GLN A 109 -16.67 -26.75 7.58
CA GLN A 109 -15.73 -27.14 8.63
C GLN A 109 -14.84 -28.31 8.18
N GLY A 110 -13.53 -28.13 8.30
CA GLY A 110 -12.49 -29.08 7.87
C GLY A 110 -12.10 -28.97 6.40
N MET A 111 -12.83 -28.22 5.57
CA MET A 111 -12.53 -28.05 4.13
C MET A 111 -11.65 -26.82 3.86
N TYR A 112 -10.52 -26.68 4.54
CA TYR A 112 -9.63 -25.51 4.39
C TYR A 112 -8.53 -25.69 3.34
N GLN A 113 -8.24 -26.91 2.89
CA GLN A 113 -7.03 -27.19 2.09
C GLN A 113 -6.98 -26.36 0.79
N ALA A 114 -8.08 -26.29 0.05
CA ALA A 114 -8.14 -25.49 -1.17
C ALA A 114 -7.98 -23.98 -0.91
N GLY A 115 -8.53 -23.47 0.20
CA GLY A 115 -8.34 -22.07 0.61
C GLY A 115 -6.90 -21.78 1.03
N TYR A 116 -6.27 -22.71 1.75
CA TYR A 116 -4.85 -22.65 2.09
C TYR A 116 -3.96 -22.65 0.85
N ASP A 117 -4.16 -23.61 -0.07
CA ASP A 117 -3.34 -23.75 -1.28
C ASP A 117 -3.46 -22.50 -2.17
N ALA A 118 -4.65 -21.90 -2.27
CA ALA A 118 -4.87 -20.66 -3.00
C ALA A 118 -4.09 -19.48 -2.39
N LEU A 119 -4.04 -19.36 -1.06
CA LEU A 119 -3.31 -18.30 -0.36
C LEU A 119 -1.79 -18.50 -0.40
N ALA A 120 -1.33 -19.71 -0.08
CA ALA A 120 0.09 -20.08 -0.03
C ALA A 120 0.72 -20.19 -1.42
N GLY A 121 -0.09 -20.25 -2.48
CA GLY A 121 0.36 -20.25 -3.86
C GLY A 121 1.02 -18.93 -4.30
N PRO A 122 1.44 -18.85 -5.57
CA PRO A 122 2.24 -17.74 -6.09
C PRO A 122 1.46 -16.42 -6.20
N THR A 123 0.13 -16.46 -6.10
CA THR A 123 -0.75 -15.32 -6.43
C THR A 123 -0.93 -14.35 -5.27
N TYR A 124 -0.88 -14.82 -4.02
CA TYR A 124 -1.10 -13.97 -2.84
C TYR A 124 0.16 -13.91 -1.98
N LEU A 125 0.44 -14.94 -1.18
CA LEU A 125 1.62 -14.92 -0.30
C LEU A 125 2.92 -15.02 -1.11
N GLY A 126 2.97 -15.89 -2.12
CA GLY A 126 4.14 -15.96 -3.00
C GLY A 126 4.36 -14.74 -3.91
N PHE A 127 3.37 -13.85 -4.01
CA PHE A 127 3.53 -12.54 -4.65
C PHE A 127 4.13 -11.52 -3.68
N ALA A 128 3.72 -11.56 -2.41
CA ALA A 128 4.21 -10.64 -1.38
C ALA A 128 5.68 -10.86 -1.00
N ASP A 129 6.22 -12.05 -1.28
CA ASP A 129 7.62 -12.41 -1.01
C ASP A 129 8.62 -11.96 -2.10
N GLN A 130 8.15 -11.28 -3.16
CA GLN A 130 8.96 -10.76 -4.28
C GLN A 130 9.43 -9.33 -4.04
#